data_AF-A0A2T2S653-F1
#
_entry.id   AF-A0A2T2S653-F1
#
_cell.length_a   1.000
_cell.length_b   1.000
_cell.length_c   1.000
_cell.angle_alpha   90.00
_cell.angle_beta   90.00
_cell.angle_gamma   90.00
#
_symmetry.space_group_name_H-M   'P 1'
#
loop_
_entity.id
_entity.type
_entity.pdbx_description
1 polymer ?
#
loop_
_entity_poly.entity_id
_entity_poly.type
_entity_poly.pdbx_seq_one_letter_code
_entity_poly.pdbx_strand_id
1 'polypeptide(L)'
;MPSASFEKASPLFSTDHGSAERTPQGKVRLMLGGTHWTLPPSDVPGLRATTQSLAREVYHCERDCRWQLRVEGHPTVVLDSEEVLRLDALLDGAVAMLELSSILEEASISRPAATDRRG
;
A
#
# COMPACT_ATOMS: atom_id res chain seq x y z
N MET A 1 -1.46 30.26 -19.01
CA MET A 1 -2.01 29.27 -18.07
C MET A 1 -0.86 28.42 -17.58
N PRO A 2 -0.56 28.34 -16.28
CA PRO A 2 0.46 27.42 -15.81
C PRO A 2 -0.14 26.00 -15.85
N SER A 3 0.49 25.13 -16.63
CA SER A 3 0.24 23.70 -16.62
C SER A 3 0.46 23.21 -15.20
N ALA A 4 -0.59 22.73 -14.54
CA ALA A 4 -0.45 22.03 -13.28
C ALA A 4 0.49 20.84 -13.54
N SER A 5 1.72 20.93 -13.04
CA SER A 5 2.59 19.79 -12.91
C SER A 5 1.85 18.82 -12.01
N PHE A 6 1.24 17.79 -12.59
CA PHE A 6 0.81 16.64 -11.82
C PHE A 6 2.09 16.07 -11.23
N GLU A 7 2.38 16.43 -9.99
CA GLU A 7 3.48 15.83 -9.24
C GLU A 7 3.25 14.32 -9.31
N LYS A 8 4.19 13.64 -9.97
CA LYS A 8 4.01 12.25 -10.37
C LYS A 8 4.17 11.39 -9.12
N ALA A 9 3.12 10.66 -8.75
CA ALA A 9 3.23 9.66 -7.69
C ALA A 9 4.38 8.69 -8.01
N SER A 10 5.16 8.35 -6.99
CA SER A 10 6.33 7.49 -7.14
C SER A 10 5.97 6.07 -6.73
N PRO A 11 6.14 5.05 -7.60
CA PRO A 11 5.81 3.69 -7.24
C PRO A 11 6.63 3.21 -6.04
N LEU A 12 5.98 2.51 -5.12
CA LEU A 12 6.62 1.82 -3.99
C LEU A 12 6.71 0.33 -4.23
N PHE A 13 5.57 -0.29 -4.51
CA PHE A 13 5.46 -1.74 -4.67
C PHE A 13 4.20 -2.06 -5.48
N SER A 14 4.20 -3.17 -6.21
CA SER A 14 3.03 -3.61 -6.96
C SER A 14 2.97 -5.13 -7.01
N THR A 15 1.74 -5.65 -6.99
CA THR A 15 1.40 -7.04 -7.25
C THR A 15 0.48 -7.12 -8.47
N ASP A 16 0.12 -8.32 -8.89
CA ASP A 16 -0.87 -8.52 -9.96
C ASP A 16 -2.28 -8.01 -9.58
N HIS A 17 -2.51 -7.73 -8.30
CA HIS A 17 -3.84 -7.39 -7.76
C HIS A 17 -3.94 -5.98 -7.19
N GLY A 18 -2.83 -5.28 -7.02
CA GLY A 18 -2.82 -3.96 -6.41
C GLY A 18 -1.46 -3.26 -6.46
N SER A 19 -1.45 -2.00 -6.03
CA SER A 19 -0.24 -1.18 -6.00
C SER A 19 -0.17 -0.28 -4.76
N ALA A 20 1.05 0.08 -4.41
CA ALA A 20 1.39 1.06 -3.41
C ALA A 20 2.27 2.14 -4.06
N GLU A 21 1.93 3.40 -3.83
CA GLU A 21 2.64 4.54 -4.41
C GLU A 21 2.83 5.64 -3.35
N ARG A 22 3.98 6.32 -3.34
CA ARG A 22 4.12 7.58 -2.61
C ARG A 22 3.45 8.69 -3.41
N THR A 23 2.47 9.32 -2.79
CA THR A 23 1.90 10.57 -3.25
C THR A 23 2.95 11.69 -3.14
N PRO A 24 2.76 12.79 -3.89
CA PRO A 24 3.63 13.96 -3.78
C PRO A 24 3.69 14.57 -2.37
N GLN A 25 2.61 14.43 -1.60
CA GLN A 25 2.52 14.89 -0.21
C GLN A 25 3.20 13.94 0.78
N GLY A 26 3.94 12.93 0.31
CA GLY A 26 4.65 11.96 1.15
C GLY A 26 3.76 10.88 1.77
N LYS A 27 2.45 10.90 1.52
CA LYS A 27 1.52 9.82 1.94
C LYS A 27 1.66 8.61 1.04
N VAL A 28 1.26 7.44 1.54
CA VAL A 28 1.18 6.20 0.78
C VAL A 28 -0.25 6.02 0.27
N ARG A 29 -0.41 5.93 -1.04
CA ARG A 29 -1.65 5.50 -1.68
C ARG A 29 -1.58 3.99 -1.93
N LEU A 30 -2.54 3.26 -1.38
CA LEU A 30 -2.74 1.84 -1.63
C LEU A 30 -3.95 1.68 -2.54
N MET A 31 -3.84 0.82 -3.55
CA MET A 31 -4.93 0.44 -4.44
C MET A 31 -5.03 -1.09 -4.51
N LEU A 32 -6.22 -1.64 -4.27
CA LEU A 32 -6.51 -3.05 -4.41
C LEU A 32 -7.92 -3.20 -5.00
N GLY A 33 -8.01 -3.67 -6.25
CA GLY A 33 -9.28 -3.68 -6.98
C GLY A 33 -9.93 -2.28 -7.03
N GLY A 34 -11.18 -2.18 -6.55
CA GLY A 34 -11.90 -0.90 -6.42
C GLY A 34 -11.61 -0.11 -5.14
N THR A 35 -10.84 -0.68 -4.22
CA THR A 35 -10.56 -0.10 -2.91
C THR A 35 -9.28 0.72 -2.93
N HIS A 36 -9.30 1.89 -2.31
CA HIS A 36 -8.13 2.74 -2.16
C HIS A 36 -8.04 3.35 -0.77
N TRP A 37 -6.81 3.46 -0.26
CA TRP A 37 -6.50 4.17 0.97
C TRP A 37 -5.36 5.15 0.72
N THR A 38 -5.40 6.30 1.40
CA THR A 38 -4.27 7.24 1.39
C THR A 38 -3.87 7.52 2.84
N LEU A 39 -2.75 6.93 3.24
CA LEU A 39 -2.31 6.85 4.63
C LEU A 39 -0.97 7.56 4.84
N PRO A 40 -0.73 8.16 6.01
CA PRO A 40 0.63 8.43 6.45
C PRO A 40 1.50 7.16 6.38
N PRO A 41 2.79 7.25 6.02
CA PRO A 41 3.68 6.09 6.02
C PRO A 41 3.74 5.35 7.35
N SER A 42 3.58 6.08 8.47
CA SER A 42 3.54 5.54 9.84
C SER A 42 2.38 4.59 10.10
N ASP A 43 1.28 4.71 9.34
CA ASP A 43 0.04 4.01 9.61
C ASP A 43 -0.06 2.71 8.78
N VAL A 44 0.75 2.60 7.72
CA VAL A 44 0.80 1.40 6.85
C VAL A 44 1.20 0.14 7.62
N PRO A 45 2.19 0.15 8.55
CA PRO A 45 2.49 -1.01 9.39
C PRO A 45 1.32 -1.44 10.29
N GLY A 46 0.54 -0.49 10.82
CA GLY A 46 -0.63 -0.81 11.63
C GLY A 46 -1.74 -1.49 10.82
N LEU A 47 -1.95 -1.02 9.58
CA LEU A 47 -2.87 -1.67 8.64
C LEU A 47 -2.39 -3.08 8.26
N ARG A 48 -1.08 -3.26 8.05
CA ARG A 48 -0.47 -4.58 7.81
C ARG A 48 -0.71 -5.52 8.98
N ALA A 49 -0.46 -5.09 10.23
CA ALA A 49 -0.66 -5.93 11.41
C ALA A 49 -2.13 -6.40 11.53
N THR A 50 -3.08 -5.49 11.25
CA THR A 50 -4.52 -5.83 11.26
C THR A 50 -4.85 -6.84 10.16
N THR A 51 -4.38 -6.59 8.93
CA THR A 51 -4.65 -7.47 7.78
C THR A 51 -3.99 -8.83 7.94
N GLN A 52 -2.77 -8.89 8.49
CA GLN A 52 -2.07 -10.13 8.80
C GLN A 52 -2.84 -10.98 9.81
N SER A 53 -3.45 -10.35 10.82
CA SER A 53 -4.33 -11.05 11.75
C SER A 53 -5.53 -11.66 11.03
N LEU A 54 -6.17 -10.91 10.13
CA LEU A 54 -7.29 -11.42 9.33
C LEU A 54 -6.86 -12.56 8.39
N ALA A 55 -5.69 -12.43 7.73
CA ALA A 55 -5.15 -13.43 6.82
C ALA A 55 -4.90 -14.79 7.50
N ARG A 56 -4.55 -14.80 8.79
CA ARG A 56 -4.43 -16.04 9.57
C ARG A 56 -5.78 -16.69 9.84
N GLU A 57 -6.82 -15.89 10.06
CA GLU A 57 -8.18 -16.36 10.28
C GLU A 57 -8.87 -16.85 8.99
N VAL A 58 -8.46 -16.32 7.83
CA VAL A 58 -8.99 -16.73 6.51
C VAL A 58 -8.90 -18.25 6.31
N TYR A 59 -7.79 -18.88 6.69
CA TYR A 59 -7.60 -20.33 6.54
C TYR A 59 -8.49 -21.18 7.45
N HIS A 60 -9.08 -20.56 8.48
CA HIS A 60 -9.99 -21.21 9.42
C HIS A 60 -11.46 -20.97 9.06
N CYS A 61 -11.74 -20.20 8.01
CA CYS A 61 -13.10 -19.98 7.53
C CYS A 61 -13.58 -21.18 6.71
N GLU A 62 -14.74 -21.75 7.08
CA GLU A 62 -15.30 -22.90 6.39
C GLU A 62 -15.92 -22.54 5.03
N ARG A 63 -16.77 -21.50 4.93
CA ARG A 63 -17.33 -20.98 3.65
C ARG A 63 -17.74 -19.51 3.71
N ASP A 64 -17.47 -18.80 2.60
CA ASP A 64 -17.99 -17.47 2.24
C ASP A 64 -17.85 -16.35 3.29
N CYS A 65 -16.77 -16.38 4.09
CA CYS A 65 -16.53 -15.32 5.06
C CYS A 65 -16.35 -13.95 4.38
N ARG A 66 -16.90 -12.93 5.04
CA ARG A 66 -16.74 -11.53 4.67
C ARG A 66 -16.06 -10.81 5.82
N TRP A 67 -14.97 -10.14 5.48
CA TRP A 67 -14.06 -9.53 6.44
C TRP A 67 -14.25 -8.02 6.41
N GLN A 68 -14.66 -7.44 7.53
CA GLN A 68 -14.79 -6.00 7.66
C GLN A 68 -13.45 -5.40 8.09
N LEU A 69 -12.90 -4.54 7.25
CA LEU A 69 -11.69 -3.79 7.55
C LEU A 69 -12.03 -2.32 7.80
N ARG A 70 -11.65 -1.83 8.97
CA ARG A 70 -11.83 -0.44 9.38
C ARG A 70 -10.47 0.22 9.43
N VAL A 71 -10.34 1.31 8.69
CA VAL A 71 -9.15 2.16 8.68
C VAL A 71 -9.59 3.55 9.08
N GLU A 72 -8.92 4.15 10.05
CA GLU A 72 -9.29 5.49 10.54
C GLU A 72 -9.31 6.52 9.41
N GLY A 73 -10.33 7.38 9.39
CA GLY A 73 -10.52 8.38 8.35
C GLY A 73 -10.96 7.82 6.98
N HIS A 74 -11.25 6.52 6.85
CA HIS A 74 -11.68 5.89 5.61
C HIS A 74 -13.01 5.14 5.79
N PRO A 75 -13.78 4.95 4.70
CA PRO A 75 -14.95 4.07 4.72
C PRO A 75 -14.57 2.66 5.17
N THR A 76 -15.48 2.01 5.91
CA THR A 76 -15.36 0.57 6.18
C THR A 76 -15.48 -0.19 4.88
N VAL A 77 -14.57 -1.13 4.65
CA VAL A 77 -14.61 -1.99 3.46
C VAL A 77 -14.92 -3.43 3.88
N VAL A 78 -15.57 -4.15 2.98
CA VAL A 78 -15.86 -5.57 3.13
C VAL A 78 -15.05 -6.31 2.08
N LEU A 79 -14.22 -7.24 2.51
CA LEU A 79 -13.34 -8.04 1.66
C LEU A 79 -13.78 -9.50 1.72
N ASP A 80 -13.67 -10.23 0.62
CA ASP A 80 -13.61 -11.69 0.69
C ASP A 80 -12.24 -12.18 1.18
N SER A 81 -12.17 -13.48 1.45
CA SER A 81 -10.95 -14.14 1.91
C SER A 81 -9.77 -13.98 0.94
N GLU A 82 -10.01 -13.98 -0.36
CA GLU A 82 -8.94 -13.81 -1.36
C GLU A 82 -8.42 -12.37 -1.36
N GLU A 83 -9.33 -11.40 -1.28
CA GLU A 83 -9.00 -9.97 -1.15
C GLU A 83 -8.20 -9.68 0.12
N VAL A 84 -8.51 -10.34 1.24
CA VAL A 84 -7.70 -10.23 2.47
C VAL A 84 -6.26 -10.72 2.25
N LEU A 85 -6.08 -11.89 1.61
CA LEU A 85 -4.74 -12.44 1.34
C LEU A 85 -3.96 -11.56 0.35
N ARG A 86 -4.64 -11.03 -0.67
CA ARG A 86 -4.03 -10.10 -1.64
C ARG A 86 -3.64 -8.78 -0.97
N LEU A 87 -4.46 -8.28 -0.05
CA LEU A 87 -4.16 -7.08 0.73
C LEU A 87 -2.94 -7.30 1.65
N ASP A 88 -2.87 -8.46 2.31
CA ASP A 88 -1.75 -8.82 3.19
C ASP A 88 -0.43 -8.83 2.40
N ALA A 89 -0.39 -9.50 1.25
CA ALA A 89 0.78 -9.54 0.38
C ALA A 89 1.18 -8.16 -0.16
N LEU A 90 0.21 -7.30 -0.52
CA LEU A 90 0.48 -5.93 -0.95
C LEU A 90 1.09 -5.09 0.18
N LEU A 91 0.53 -5.20 1.39
CA LEU A 91 1.00 -4.47 2.56
C LEU A 91 2.36 -4.96 3.06
N ASP A 92 2.63 -6.27 2.95
CA ASP A 92 3.93 -6.87 3.26
C ASP A 92 5.05 -6.21 2.44
N GLY A 93 4.90 -6.20 1.11
CA GLY A 93 5.88 -5.57 0.22
C GLY A 93 5.92 -4.04 0.37
N ALA A 94 4.78 -3.38 0.58
CA ALA A 94 4.75 -1.94 0.81
C ALA A 94 5.52 -1.55 2.07
N VAL A 95 5.33 -2.26 3.19
CA VAL A 95 6.06 -2.01 4.45
C VAL A 95 7.54 -2.27 4.27
N ALA A 96 7.93 -3.39 3.62
CA ALA A 96 9.34 -3.66 3.34
C ALA A 96 10.00 -2.54 2.52
N MET A 97 9.29 -1.97 1.54
CA MET A 97 9.79 -0.85 0.73
C MET A 97 9.87 0.47 1.51
N LEU A 98 8.98 0.69 2.50
CA LEU A 98 9.07 1.83 3.40
C LEU A 98 10.27 1.71 4.34
N GLU A 99 10.49 0.53 4.93
CA GLU A 99 11.65 0.23 5.78
C GLU A 99 12.97 0.41 5.00
N LEU A 100 13.06 -0.15 3.79
CA LEU A 100 14.21 0.04 2.92
C LEU A 100 14.45 1.52 2.61
N SER A 101 13.39 2.30 2.39
CA SER A 101 13.53 3.73 2.15
C SER A 101 14.09 4.45 3.38
N SER A 102 13.62 4.12 4.59
CA SER A 102 14.16 4.67 5.84
C SER A 102 15.65 4.37 6.00
N ILE A 103 16.04 3.11 5.78
CA ILE A 103 17.45 2.68 5.87
C ILE A 103 18.33 3.46 4.88
N LEU A 104 17.86 3.64 3.64
CA LEU A 104 18.61 4.39 2.62
C LEU A 104 18.72 5.88 2.97
N GLU A 105 17.64 6.48 3.50
CA GLU A 105 17.63 7.87 3.96
C GLU A 105 18.60 8.07 5.14
N GLU A 106 18.58 7.17 6.12
CA GLU A 106 19.52 7.17 7.26
C GLU A 106 20.99 7.04 6.81
N ALA A 107 21.23 6.25 5.75
CA ALA A 107 22.54 6.10 5.13
C ALA A 107 22.93 7.26 4.18
N SER A 108 22.08 8.28 4.02
CA SER A 108 22.26 9.37 3.04
C SER A 108 22.38 8.90 1.58
N ILE A 109 21.82 7.73 1.27
CA ILE A 109 21.81 7.15 -0.08
C ILE A 109 20.55 7.63 -0.80
N SER A 110 20.74 8.49 -1.80
CA SER A 110 19.64 9.00 -2.62
C SER A 110 19.20 7.96 -3.66
N ARG A 111 17.88 7.86 -3.90
CA ARG A 111 17.36 7.08 -5.03
C ARG A 111 17.91 7.68 -6.34
N PRO A 112 18.32 6.84 -7.31
CA PRO A 112 18.67 7.33 -8.64
C PRO A 112 17.46 8.05 -9.22
N ALA A 113 17.63 9.28 -9.70
CA ALA A 113 16.61 9.92 -10.51
C ALA A 113 16.38 9.03 -11.73
N ALA A 114 15.20 8.42 -11.84
CA ALA A 114 14.83 7.65 -13.02
C ALA A 114 14.93 8.61 -14.22
N THR A 115 16.02 8.49 -14.96
CA THR A 115 16.25 9.24 -16.18
C THR A 115 15.17 8.77 -17.14
N ASP A 116 14.32 9.71 -17.57
CA ASP A 116 13.28 9.52 -18.56
C ASP A 116 13.96 8.99 -19.85
N ARG A 117 14.08 7.67 -19.98
CA ARG A 117 14.53 7.02 -21.22
C ARG A 117 13.38 7.13 -22.21
N ARG A 118 13.21 8.33 -22.78
CA ARG A 118 12.54 8.50 -24.07
C ARG A 118 13.48 7.97 -25.14
N GLY A 119 13.13 6.80 -25.67
CA GLY A 119 13.48 6.38 -27.02
C GLY A 119 12.22 6.43 -27.87
#